data_AF-A0A2Z6NU72-F1
#
_entry.id   AF-A0A2Z6NU72-F1
#
_cell.length_a   1.000
_cell.length_b   1.000
_cell.length_c   1.000
_cell.angle_alpha   90.00
_cell.angle_beta   90.00
_cell.angle_gamma   90.00
#
_symmetry.space_group_name_H-M   'P 1'
#
loop_
_entity.id
_entity.type
_entity.pdbx_description
1 polymer ?
#
loop_
_entity_poly.entity_id
_entity_poly.type
_entity_poly.pdbx_seq_one_letter_code
_entity_poly.pdbx_strand_id
1 'polypeptide(L)'
;MIDLFLNEKTKSKEWRKYLVFREDWKKNRDSFFVRCQRRADMENDTAMKEKFTSLGRRSKALQIDDEMEGHYELLKEIQDFPTDINAIVARRRKDFIGEFFSYLSLIADVYDNFEDRDAIARLGAKCLSAVNAYDNTLMNMETLDAAQAKFDNILNSPSIDVACSKIKSLAKAKELDSTLILLISGAWAKAKESTTMKNEV
;
A
#
# COMPACT_ATOMS: atom_id res chain seq x y z
N MET A 1 -3.76 20.94 -18.23
CA MET A 1 -4.15 20.37 -16.91
C MET A 1 -5.58 20.75 -16.54
N ILE A 2 -5.92 22.01 -16.23
CA ILE A 2 -7.33 22.37 -15.92
C ILE A 2 -8.31 21.97 -17.04
N ASP A 3 -7.93 22.23 -18.30
CA ASP A 3 -8.77 21.87 -19.45
C ASP A 3 -8.90 20.35 -19.64
N LEU A 4 -7.94 19.55 -19.17
CA LEU A 4 -8.04 18.07 -19.15
C LEU A 4 -9.08 17.62 -18.12
N PHE A 5 -9.01 18.15 -16.89
CA PHE A 5 -9.97 17.84 -15.82
C PHE A 5 -11.39 18.39 -16.08
N LEU A 6 -11.52 19.39 -16.96
CA LEU A 6 -12.79 20.02 -17.32
C LEU A 6 -13.46 19.36 -18.53
N ASN A 7 -12.69 18.84 -19.48
CA ASN A 7 -13.19 18.20 -20.71
C ASN A 7 -13.30 16.67 -20.61
N GLU A 8 -12.36 16.01 -19.92
CA GLU A 8 -12.50 14.59 -19.64
C GLU A 8 -13.44 14.42 -18.46
N LYS A 9 -14.58 13.79 -18.77
CA LYS A 9 -15.71 13.52 -17.87
C LYS A 9 -15.27 13.42 -16.42
N THR A 10 -15.98 14.17 -15.57
CA THR A 10 -15.96 14.28 -14.09
C THR A 10 -16.00 12.97 -13.27
N LYS A 11 -15.66 11.83 -13.88
CA LYS A 11 -15.55 10.51 -13.31
C LYS A 11 -14.23 10.40 -12.55
N SER A 12 -14.32 10.00 -11.29
CA SER A 12 -13.19 9.77 -10.38
C SER A 12 -12.07 8.91 -11.00
N LYS A 13 -12.43 7.96 -11.89
CA LYS A 13 -11.49 7.06 -12.55
C LYS A 13 -10.44 7.76 -13.43
N GLU A 14 -10.82 8.78 -14.21
CA GLU A 14 -9.87 9.47 -15.09
C GLU A 14 -8.95 10.40 -14.30
N TRP A 15 -9.46 11.00 -13.22
CA TRP A 15 -8.66 11.81 -12.31
C TRP A 15 -7.50 11.02 -11.71
N ARG A 16 -7.78 9.78 -11.29
CA ARG A 16 -6.79 8.91 -10.66
C ARG A 16 -5.58 8.67 -11.58
N LYS A 17 -5.76 8.54 -12.91
CA LYS A 17 -4.64 8.38 -13.86
C LYS A 17 -3.64 9.53 -13.78
N TYR A 18 -4.16 10.76 -13.78
CA TYR A 18 -3.33 11.97 -13.70
C TYR A 18 -2.70 12.15 -12.32
N LEU A 19 -3.38 11.67 -11.29
CA LEU A 19 -2.90 11.72 -9.91
C LEU A 19 -1.97 10.56 -9.55
N VAL A 20 -1.61 9.66 -10.47
CA VAL A 20 -0.61 8.61 -10.19
C VAL A 20 0.77 9.21 -9.92
N PHE A 21 1.17 10.25 -10.65
CA PHE A 21 2.47 10.92 -10.51
C PHE A 21 2.48 11.88 -9.33
N ARG A 22 2.60 11.34 -8.11
CA ARG A 22 2.41 12.08 -6.85
C ARG A 22 3.36 13.23 -6.64
N GLU A 23 4.63 13.06 -6.97
CA GLU A 23 5.62 14.12 -6.77
C GLU A 23 5.29 15.35 -7.63
N ASP A 24 4.84 15.13 -8.87
CA ASP A 24 4.47 16.21 -9.77
C ASP A 24 3.13 16.83 -9.41
N TRP A 25 2.16 16.01 -8.97
CA TRP A 25 0.91 16.54 -8.45
C TRP A 25 1.13 17.41 -7.20
N LYS A 26 1.90 16.93 -6.21
CA LYS A 26 2.21 17.68 -4.98
C LYS A 26 2.81 19.06 -5.27
N LYS A 27 3.72 19.15 -6.25
CA LYS A 27 4.32 20.42 -6.69
C LYS A 27 3.31 21.38 -7.33
N ASN A 28 2.31 20.86 -8.04
CA ASN A 28 1.40 21.65 -8.87
C ASN A 28 0.01 21.88 -8.26
N ARG A 29 -0.35 21.15 -7.19
CA ARG A 29 -1.70 21.12 -6.60
C ARG A 29 -2.21 22.50 -6.17
N ASP A 30 -1.41 23.28 -5.46
CA ASP A 30 -1.85 24.59 -4.96
C ASP A 30 -2.08 25.57 -6.11
N SER A 31 -1.17 25.56 -7.09
CA SER A 31 -1.30 26.35 -8.32
C SER A 31 -2.54 25.94 -9.13
N PHE A 32 -2.85 24.64 -9.19
CA PHE A 32 -4.04 24.12 -9.85
C PHE A 32 -5.33 24.72 -9.28
N PHE A 33 -5.52 24.66 -7.95
CA PHE A 33 -6.72 25.21 -7.32
C PHE A 33 -6.83 26.73 -7.45
N VAL A 34 -5.73 27.45 -7.28
CA VAL A 34 -5.70 28.92 -7.46
C VAL A 34 -6.09 29.30 -8.89
N ARG A 35 -5.60 28.57 -9.88
CA ARG A 35 -5.95 28.80 -11.29
C ARG A 35 -7.39 28.43 -11.63
N CYS A 36 -7.95 27.38 -11.02
CA CYS A 36 -9.38 27.06 -11.15
C CYS A 36 -10.26 28.20 -10.62
N GLN A 37 -9.94 28.74 -9.43
CA GLN A 37 -10.68 29.86 -8.86
C GLN A 37 -10.58 31.12 -9.73
N ARG A 38 -9.37 31.48 -10.17
CA ARG A 38 -9.16 32.64 -11.04
C ARG A 38 -9.94 32.52 -12.35
N ARG A 39 -10.01 31.33 -12.96
CA ARG A 39 -10.81 31.10 -14.16
C ARG A 39 -12.32 31.19 -13.87
N ALA A 40 -12.79 30.72 -12.72
CA ALA A 40 -14.18 30.90 -12.31
C ALA A 40 -14.56 32.39 -12.13
N ASP A 41 -13.65 33.19 -11.58
CA ASP A 41 -13.89 34.62 -11.33
C ASP A 41 -13.94 35.45 -12.62
N MET A 42 -13.19 35.02 -13.65
CA MET A 42 -13.13 35.68 -14.97
C MET A 42 -14.20 35.19 -15.96
N GLU A 43 -14.96 34.13 -15.61
CA GLU A 43 -15.94 33.51 -16.50
C GLU A 43 -17.31 34.20 -16.39
N ASN A 44 -17.89 34.50 -17.56
CA ASN A 44 -19.19 35.16 -17.67
C ASN A 44 -20.33 34.16 -17.87
N ASP A 45 -20.05 32.99 -18.45
CA ASP A 45 -21.01 31.90 -18.55
C ASP A 45 -21.21 31.24 -17.18
N THR A 46 -22.41 31.39 -16.62
CA THR A 46 -22.81 30.80 -15.33
C THR A 46 -22.57 29.29 -15.27
N ALA A 47 -22.80 28.55 -16.36
CA ALA A 47 -22.62 27.09 -16.38
C ALA A 47 -21.13 26.70 -16.36
N MET A 48 -20.27 27.44 -17.07
CA MET A 48 -18.82 27.20 -17.04
C MET A 48 -18.19 27.68 -15.73
N LYS A 49 -18.68 28.80 -15.17
CA LYS A 49 -18.30 29.29 -13.85
C LYS A 49 -18.57 28.27 -12.75
N GLU A 50 -19.73 27.60 -12.79
CA GLU A 50 -20.05 26.55 -11.82
C GLU A 50 -19.15 25.32 -11.98
N LYS A 51 -18.77 24.95 -13.20
CA LYS A 51 -17.78 23.88 -13.45
C LYS A 51 -16.40 24.24 -12.89
N PHE A 52 -15.88 25.44 -13.15
CA PHE A 52 -14.60 25.86 -12.56
C PHE A 52 -14.66 25.97 -11.04
N THR A 53 -15.78 26.44 -10.49
CA THR A 53 -15.99 26.51 -9.04
C THR A 53 -16.04 25.12 -8.43
N SER A 54 -16.72 24.16 -9.05
CA SER A 54 -16.78 22.77 -8.58
C SER A 54 -15.43 22.04 -8.70
N LEU A 55 -14.62 22.33 -9.72
CA LEU A 55 -13.23 21.86 -9.83
C LEU A 55 -12.31 22.51 -8.79
N GLY A 56 -12.55 23.80 -8.50
CA GLY A 56 -11.83 24.57 -7.48
C GLY A 56 -12.23 24.20 -6.05
N ARG A 57 -13.41 23.60 -5.85
CA ARG A 57 -13.83 23.01 -4.57
C ARG A 57 -12.89 21.87 -4.25
N ARG A 58 -11.98 22.15 -3.32
CA ARG A 58 -10.96 21.22 -2.84
C ARG A 58 -11.56 19.88 -2.39
N SER A 59 -12.80 19.81 -1.92
CA SER A 59 -13.36 18.60 -1.29
C SER A 59 -13.28 17.32 -2.12
N LYS A 60 -13.71 17.32 -3.39
CA LYS A 60 -13.71 16.09 -4.21
C LYS A 60 -12.31 15.72 -4.70
N ALA A 61 -11.53 16.72 -5.10
CA ALA A 61 -10.16 16.54 -5.56
C ALA A 61 -9.24 16.09 -4.42
N LEU A 62 -9.42 16.66 -3.22
CA LEU A 62 -8.68 16.33 -2.01
C LEU A 62 -9.06 14.94 -1.50
N GLN A 63 -10.33 14.53 -1.59
CA GLN A 63 -10.70 13.16 -1.26
C GLN A 63 -9.97 12.14 -2.15
N ILE A 64 -9.95 12.36 -3.47
CA ILE A 64 -9.22 11.48 -4.38
C ILE A 64 -7.70 11.58 -4.13
N ASP A 65 -7.17 12.77 -3.83
CA ASP A 65 -5.76 12.99 -3.49
C ASP A 65 -5.35 12.21 -2.22
N ASP A 66 -6.16 12.28 -1.17
CA ASP A 66 -5.94 11.60 0.11
C ASP A 66 -6.02 10.06 -0.07
N GLU A 67 -7.02 9.57 -0.81
CA GLU A 67 -7.12 8.15 -1.19
C GLU A 67 -5.88 7.68 -1.96
N MET A 68 -5.45 8.45 -2.97
CA MET A 68 -4.25 8.15 -3.75
C MET A 68 -2.98 8.24 -2.90
N GLU A 69 -2.93 9.07 -1.84
CA GLU A 69 -1.80 9.15 -0.89
C GLU A 69 -1.68 7.92 -0.04
N GLY A 70 -2.78 7.44 0.54
CA GLY A 70 -2.76 6.20 1.30
C GLY A 70 -2.22 5.02 0.48
N HIS A 71 -2.64 4.92 -0.79
CA HIS A 71 -2.15 3.86 -1.69
C HIS A 71 -0.70 4.05 -2.13
N TYR A 72 -0.29 5.30 -2.41
CA TYR A 72 1.10 5.61 -2.76
C TYR A 72 2.06 5.31 -1.60
N GLU A 73 1.72 5.71 -0.37
CA GLU A 73 2.52 5.45 0.82
C GLU A 73 2.66 3.95 1.09
N LEU A 74 1.57 3.19 0.94
CA LEU A 74 1.61 1.73 1.07
C LEU A 74 2.51 1.09 -0.01
N LEU A 75 2.37 1.51 -1.28
CA LEU A 75 3.22 1.00 -2.36
C LEU A 75 4.69 1.32 -2.10
N LYS A 76 4.99 2.55 -1.70
CA LYS A 76 6.36 2.98 -1.40
C LYS A 76 6.98 2.14 -0.29
N GLU A 77 6.25 1.91 0.79
CA GLU A 77 6.70 1.06 1.89
C GLU A 77 7.01 -0.38 1.43
N ILE A 78 6.18 -0.94 0.54
CA ILE A 78 6.41 -2.27 -0.03
C ILE A 78 7.65 -2.29 -0.93
N GLN A 79 7.87 -1.22 -1.71
CA GLN A 79 9.04 -1.09 -2.59
C GLN A 79 10.34 -0.88 -1.79
N ASP A 80 10.28 -0.14 -0.69
CA ASP A 80 11.42 0.10 0.21
C ASP A 80 11.79 -1.17 1.00
N PHE A 81 10.80 -2.02 1.32
CA PHE A 81 10.99 -3.26 2.10
C PHE A 81 10.37 -4.49 1.43
N PRO A 82 10.86 -4.93 0.25
CA PRO A 82 10.24 -5.98 -0.55
C PRO A 82 10.34 -7.38 0.09
N THR A 83 11.23 -7.57 1.07
CA THR A 83 11.34 -8.81 1.87
C THR A 83 10.33 -8.87 3.02
N ASP A 84 9.79 -7.72 3.43
CA ASP A 84 8.95 -7.59 4.63
C ASP A 84 7.45 -7.56 4.29
N ILE A 85 7.05 -7.95 3.07
CA ILE A 85 5.65 -7.87 2.60
C ILE A 85 4.69 -8.53 3.58
N ASN A 86 5.02 -9.71 4.11
CA ASN A 86 4.18 -10.40 5.09
C ASN A 86 4.01 -9.59 6.39
N ALA A 87 5.06 -8.91 6.84
CA ALA A 87 5.02 -8.05 8.03
C ALA A 87 4.25 -6.75 7.76
N ILE A 88 4.40 -6.16 6.57
CA ILE A 88 3.62 -4.99 6.14
C ILE A 88 2.12 -5.34 6.08
N VAL A 89 1.76 -6.48 5.48
CA VAL A 89 0.38 -6.98 5.45
C VAL A 89 -0.13 -7.21 6.87
N ALA A 90 0.66 -7.82 7.75
CA ALA A 90 0.23 -8.06 9.13
C ALA A 90 -0.07 -6.76 9.90
N ARG A 91 0.73 -5.71 9.69
CA ARG A 91 0.53 -4.39 10.31
C ARG A 91 -0.61 -3.59 9.67
N ARG A 92 -0.67 -3.59 8.34
CA ARG A 92 -1.53 -2.69 7.55
C ARG A 92 -2.64 -3.44 6.81
N ARG A 93 -3.08 -4.60 7.29
CA ARG A 93 -4.07 -5.45 6.58
C ARG A 93 -5.28 -4.66 6.07
N LYS A 94 -5.79 -3.70 6.86
CA LYS A 94 -6.92 -2.82 6.52
C LYS A 94 -6.70 -1.96 5.26
N ASP A 95 -5.46 -1.69 4.88
CA ASP A 95 -5.10 -0.87 3.72
C ASP A 95 -4.98 -1.71 2.43
N PHE A 96 -4.85 -3.04 2.55
CA PHE A 96 -4.85 -3.97 1.41
C PHE A 96 -6.28 -4.34 0.97
N ILE A 97 -6.96 -3.37 0.36
CA ILE A 97 -8.33 -3.50 -0.17
C ILE A 97 -8.35 -3.49 -1.70
N GLY A 98 -9.51 -3.81 -2.30
CA GLY A 98 -9.66 -3.81 -3.76
C GLY A 98 -9.27 -2.49 -4.45
N GLU A 99 -9.48 -1.35 -3.78
CA GLU A 99 -9.04 -0.03 -4.29
C GLU A 99 -7.50 0.05 -4.42
N PHE A 100 -6.73 -0.53 -3.48
CA PHE A 100 -5.27 -0.56 -3.57
C PHE A 100 -4.79 -1.40 -4.77
N PHE A 101 -5.38 -2.58 -5.00
CA PHE A 101 -5.03 -3.38 -6.17
C PHE A 101 -5.47 -2.74 -7.48
N SER A 102 -6.59 -2.01 -7.47
CA SER A 102 -7.01 -1.18 -8.61
C SER A 102 -6.02 -0.05 -8.89
N TYR A 103 -5.44 0.54 -7.84
CA TYR A 103 -4.37 1.53 -7.94
C TYR A 103 -3.07 0.93 -8.52
N LEU A 104 -2.69 -0.29 -8.13
CA LEU A 104 -1.53 -0.96 -8.75
C LEU A 104 -1.74 -1.21 -10.25
N SER A 105 -2.93 -1.67 -10.65
CA SER A 105 -3.27 -1.84 -12.07
C SER A 105 -3.22 -0.51 -12.82
N LEU A 106 -3.70 0.57 -12.19
CA LEU A 106 -3.64 1.91 -12.75
C LEU A 106 -2.20 2.38 -12.98
N ILE A 107 -1.30 2.13 -12.02
CA ILE A 107 0.12 2.43 -12.18
C ILE A 107 0.71 1.64 -13.35
N ALA A 108 0.44 0.34 -13.42
CA ALA A 108 0.93 -0.49 -14.52
C ALA A 108 0.43 0.03 -15.88
N ASP A 109 -0.84 0.43 -15.98
CA ASP A 109 -1.39 1.00 -17.22
C ASP A 109 -0.69 2.30 -17.65
N VAL A 110 -0.15 3.07 -16.70
CA VAL A 110 0.51 4.36 -16.94
C VAL A 110 1.99 4.20 -17.30
N TYR A 111 2.66 3.12 -16.91
CA TYR A 111 4.04 2.85 -17.34
C TYR A 111 4.12 2.55 -18.83
N ASP A 112 5.10 3.11 -19.54
CA ASP A 112 5.26 2.91 -20.98
C ASP A 112 6.04 1.63 -21.33
N ASN A 113 6.93 1.16 -20.45
CA ASN A 113 7.76 -0.02 -20.69
C ASN A 113 7.17 -1.28 -20.04
N PHE A 114 7.49 -2.43 -20.64
CA PHE A 114 6.97 -3.73 -20.19
C PHE A 114 7.59 -4.19 -18.85
N GLU A 115 8.82 -3.79 -18.57
CA GLU A 115 9.55 -4.22 -17.36
C GLU A 115 8.92 -3.63 -16.09
N ASP A 116 8.59 -2.35 -16.07
CA ASP A 116 7.94 -1.67 -14.95
C ASP A 116 6.51 -2.20 -14.75
N ARG A 117 5.80 -2.49 -15.85
CA ARG A 117 4.49 -3.15 -15.81
C ARG A 117 4.55 -4.52 -15.15
N ASP A 118 5.50 -5.36 -15.57
CA ASP A 118 5.70 -6.69 -15.01
C ASP A 118 6.14 -6.61 -13.53
N ALA A 119 6.99 -5.65 -13.19
CA ALA A 119 7.44 -5.43 -11.81
C ALA A 119 6.28 -5.11 -10.87
N ILE A 120 5.38 -4.18 -11.27
CA ILE A 120 4.18 -3.84 -10.49
C ILE A 120 3.22 -5.04 -10.41
N ALA A 121 3.01 -5.77 -11.51
CA ALA A 121 2.15 -6.94 -11.51
C ALA A 121 2.65 -8.04 -10.56
N ARG A 122 3.97 -8.33 -10.56
CA ARG A 122 4.60 -9.28 -9.64
C ARG A 122 4.49 -8.84 -8.19
N LEU A 123 4.69 -7.55 -7.92
CA LEU A 123 4.54 -6.98 -6.58
C LEU A 123 3.09 -7.13 -6.10
N GLY A 124 2.12 -6.81 -6.96
CA GLY A 124 0.70 -7.02 -6.67
C GLY A 124 0.36 -8.49 -6.36
N ALA A 125 0.90 -9.44 -7.13
CA ALA A 125 0.72 -10.87 -6.89
C ALA A 125 1.30 -11.33 -5.54
N LYS A 126 2.48 -10.82 -5.17
CA LYS A 126 3.10 -11.09 -3.85
C LYS A 126 2.24 -10.54 -2.72
N CYS A 127 1.76 -9.30 -2.84
CA CYS A 127 0.85 -8.70 -1.85
C CYS A 127 -0.44 -9.52 -1.68
N LEU A 128 -1.05 -9.94 -2.79
CA LEU A 128 -2.28 -10.74 -2.74
C LEU A 128 -2.05 -12.10 -2.09
N SER A 129 -0.92 -12.75 -2.40
CA SER A 129 -0.52 -14.01 -1.75
C SER A 129 -0.34 -13.82 -0.23
N ALA A 130 0.30 -12.75 0.20
CA ALA A 130 0.52 -12.44 1.61
C ALA A 130 -0.79 -12.12 2.34
N VAL A 131 -1.71 -11.38 1.70
CA VAL A 131 -3.05 -11.10 2.23
C VAL A 131 -3.85 -12.38 2.40
N ASN A 132 -3.88 -13.25 1.39
CA ASN A 132 -4.58 -14.53 1.46
C ASN A 132 -4.00 -15.43 2.57
N ALA A 133 -2.67 -15.47 2.70
CA ALA A 133 -2.03 -16.21 3.79
C ALA A 133 -2.46 -15.67 5.16
N TYR A 134 -2.42 -14.35 5.36
CA TYR A 134 -2.86 -13.68 6.58
C TYR A 134 -4.31 -14.02 6.92
N ASP A 135 -5.23 -13.82 5.98
CA ASP A 135 -6.67 -14.01 6.19
C ASP A 135 -7.03 -15.47 6.49
N ASN A 136 -6.45 -16.42 5.74
CA ASN A 136 -6.69 -17.85 5.93
C ASN A 136 -6.19 -18.33 7.30
N THR A 137 -5.05 -17.80 7.77
CA THR A 137 -4.51 -18.18 9.09
C THR A 137 -5.36 -17.67 10.24
N LEU A 138 -5.99 -16.49 10.12
CA LEU A 138 -6.94 -15.99 11.13
C LEU A 138 -8.21 -16.85 11.21
N MET A 139 -8.61 -17.49 10.12
CA MET A 139 -9.76 -18.39 10.11
C MET A 139 -9.46 -19.77 10.72
N ASN A 140 -8.19 -20.17 10.81
CA ASN A 140 -7.76 -21.50 11.25
C ASN A 140 -7.20 -21.50 12.69
N MET A 141 -8.08 -21.25 13.67
CA MET A 141 -7.75 -21.21 15.11
C MET A 141 -7.02 -22.47 15.64
N GLU A 142 -7.34 -23.65 15.13
CA GLU A 142 -6.74 -24.92 15.60
C GLU A 142 -5.22 -25.02 15.36
N THR A 143 -4.69 -24.29 14.38
CA THR A 143 -3.25 -24.28 14.08
C THR A 143 -2.48 -23.23 14.88
N LEU A 144 -3.19 -22.32 15.56
CA LEU A 144 -2.59 -21.19 16.25
C LEU A 144 -1.78 -21.64 17.48
N ASP A 145 -2.32 -22.54 18.30
CA ASP A 145 -1.66 -22.99 19.54
C ASP A 145 -0.35 -23.74 19.24
N ALA A 146 -0.37 -24.61 18.22
CA ALA A 146 0.83 -25.35 17.79
C ALA A 146 1.88 -24.41 17.18
N ALA A 147 1.46 -23.43 16.38
CA ALA A 147 2.36 -22.42 15.82
C ALA A 147 2.93 -21.50 16.91
N GLN A 148 2.11 -21.12 17.91
CA GLN A 148 2.54 -20.31 19.05
C GLN A 148 3.60 -21.04 19.88
N ALA A 149 3.38 -22.33 20.20
CA ALA A 149 4.37 -23.13 20.92
C ALA A 149 5.71 -23.23 20.16
N LYS A 150 5.67 -23.37 18.83
CA LYS A 150 6.87 -23.35 17.97
C LYS A 150 7.55 -21.99 17.99
N PHE A 151 6.79 -20.90 17.92
CA PHE A 151 7.32 -19.54 17.97
C PHE A 151 7.98 -19.23 19.31
N ASP A 152 7.33 -19.58 20.42
CA ASP A 152 7.88 -19.44 21.78
C ASP A 152 9.15 -20.28 21.94
N ASN A 153 9.21 -21.47 21.32
CA ASN A 153 10.43 -22.28 21.31
C ASN A 153 11.59 -21.59 20.57
N ILE A 154 11.31 -20.87 19.48
CA ILE A 154 12.31 -20.07 18.77
C ILE A 154 12.76 -18.90 19.65
N LEU A 155 11.83 -18.15 20.24
CA LEU A 155 12.11 -16.98 21.08
C LEU A 155 12.92 -17.32 22.33
N ASN A 156 12.61 -18.45 22.98
CA ASN A 156 13.32 -18.93 24.16
C ASN A 156 14.66 -19.62 23.84
N SER A 157 15.21 -19.41 22.64
CA SER A 157 16.51 -19.97 22.28
C SER A 157 17.64 -19.22 22.99
N PRO A 158 18.65 -19.93 23.52
CA PRO A 158 19.75 -19.31 24.27
C PRO A 158 20.70 -18.48 23.41
N SER A 159 20.65 -18.59 22.08
CA SER A 159 21.40 -17.76 21.14
C SER A 159 20.71 -17.64 19.77
N ILE A 160 21.12 -16.65 18.98
CA ILE A 160 20.65 -16.44 17.60
C ILE A 160 20.99 -17.64 16.72
N ASP A 161 22.18 -18.22 16.83
CA ASP A 161 22.57 -19.41 16.07
C ASP A 161 21.62 -20.59 16.31
N VAL A 162 21.22 -20.80 17.57
CA VAL A 162 20.27 -21.86 17.94
C VAL A 162 18.88 -21.55 17.38
N ALA A 163 18.44 -20.29 17.45
CA ALA A 163 17.17 -19.87 16.84
C ALA A 163 17.17 -20.08 15.32
N CYS A 164 18.22 -19.67 14.62
CA CYS A 164 18.40 -19.87 13.18
C CYS A 164 18.45 -21.37 12.82
N SER A 165 19.09 -22.20 13.63
CA SER A 165 19.11 -23.65 13.43
C SER A 165 17.71 -24.26 13.58
N LYS A 166 16.92 -23.83 14.57
CA LYS A 166 15.53 -24.27 14.74
C LYS A 166 14.65 -23.86 13.55
N ILE A 167 14.77 -22.62 13.08
CA ILE A 167 14.07 -22.15 11.87
C ILE A 167 14.43 -23.02 10.66
N LYS A 168 15.71 -23.33 10.46
CA LYS A 168 16.15 -24.23 9.38
C LYS A 168 15.56 -25.63 9.50
N SER A 169 15.48 -26.18 10.71
CA SER A 169 14.86 -27.49 10.96
C SER A 169 13.36 -27.47 10.66
N LEU A 170 12.63 -26.44 11.09
CA LEU A 170 11.20 -26.26 10.79
C LEU A 170 10.95 -26.13 9.29
N ALA A 171 11.80 -25.39 8.58
CA ALA A 171 11.74 -25.29 7.12
C ALA A 171 11.96 -26.65 6.44
N LYS A 172 12.95 -27.45 6.90
CA LYS A 172 13.20 -28.80 6.37
C LYS A 172 12.03 -29.76 6.64
N ALA A 173 11.39 -29.65 7.79
CA ALA A 173 10.24 -30.47 8.17
C ALA A 173 8.93 -30.06 7.48
N LYS A 174 8.94 -28.98 6.68
CA LYS A 174 7.73 -28.32 6.13
C LYS A 174 6.74 -27.89 7.21
N GLU A 175 7.27 -27.59 8.39
CA GLU A 175 6.54 -27.14 9.57
C GLU A 175 6.60 -25.62 9.76
N LEU A 176 7.25 -24.91 8.82
CA LEU A 176 7.18 -23.47 8.68
C LEU A 176 5.89 -23.10 7.94
N ASP A 177 4.76 -23.41 8.57
CA ASP A 177 3.44 -23.20 8.01
C ASP A 177 3.05 -21.72 8.01
N SER A 178 1.98 -21.39 7.27
CA SER A 178 1.51 -20.01 7.12
C SER A 178 1.20 -19.35 8.47
N THR A 179 0.71 -20.12 9.45
CA THR A 179 0.37 -19.60 10.78
C THR A 179 1.63 -19.21 11.56
N LEU A 180 2.68 -20.03 11.53
CA LEU A 180 3.97 -19.68 12.13
C LEU A 180 4.63 -18.47 11.45
N ILE A 181 4.58 -18.40 10.12
CA ILE A 181 5.10 -17.25 9.36
C ILE A 181 4.36 -15.96 9.76
N LEU A 182 3.05 -16.04 9.96
CA LEU A 182 2.25 -14.90 10.41
C LEU A 182 2.70 -14.41 11.79
N LEU A 183 2.86 -15.31 12.76
CA LEU A 183 3.29 -14.95 14.12
C LEU A 183 4.66 -14.26 14.12
N ILE A 184 5.62 -14.81 13.36
CA ILE A 184 6.94 -14.21 13.17
C ILE A 184 6.82 -12.82 12.54
N SER A 185 6.04 -12.69 11.47
CA SER A 185 5.87 -11.43 10.75
C SER A 185 5.18 -10.37 11.61
N GLY A 186 4.18 -10.76 12.41
CA GLY A 186 3.50 -9.88 13.35
C GLY A 186 4.41 -9.44 14.50
N ALA A 187 5.23 -10.35 15.04
CA ALA A 187 6.22 -10.01 16.07
C ALA A 187 7.30 -9.07 15.53
N TRP A 188 7.81 -9.32 14.32
CA TRP A 188 8.74 -8.42 13.63
C TRP A 188 8.12 -7.02 13.41
N ALA A 189 6.88 -6.96 12.92
CA ALA A 189 6.18 -5.70 12.71
C ALA A 189 6.04 -4.88 14.01
N LYS A 190 5.64 -5.53 15.10
CA LYS A 190 5.54 -4.90 16.44
C LYS A 190 6.90 -4.47 16.98
N ALA A 191 7.95 -5.27 16.76
CA ALA A 191 9.30 -4.92 17.18
C ALA A 191 9.81 -3.67 16.46
N LYS A 192 9.53 -3.54 15.15
CA LYS A 192 9.90 -2.38 14.33
C LYS A 192 9.24 -1.08 14.78
N GLU A 193 8.05 -1.15 15.38
CA GLU A 193 7.33 0.00 15.97
C GLU A 193 7.82 0.34 17.38
N SER A 194 8.55 -0.56 18.04
CA SER A 194 9.01 -0.36 19.42
C SER A 194 10.19 0.60 19.48
N THR A 195 10.12 1.59 20.37
CA THR A 195 11.20 2.55 20.64
C THR A 195 12.43 1.92 21.30
N THR A 196 12.33 0.66 21.74
CA THR A 196 13.41 -0.08 22.38
C THR A 196 14.20 -0.99 21.43
N MET A 197 13.82 -1.08 20.15
CA MET A 197 14.52 -1.93 19.20
C MET A 197 15.91 -1.36 18.90
N LYS A 198 16.95 -2.18 19.06
CA LYS A 198 18.31 -1.89 18.60
C LYS A 198 18.66 -2.91 17.53
N ASN A 199 19.06 -2.43 16.35
CA ASN A 199 19.66 -3.30 15.36
C ASN A 199 21.02 -3.76 15.90
N GLU A 200 21.25 -5.06 15.96
CA GLU A 200 22.61 -5.56 16.19
C GLU A 200 23.49 -5.19 15.00
N VAL A 201 24.68 -4.66 15.30
CA VAL A 201 25.74 -4.29 14.36
C VAL A 201 26.63 -5.48 14.10
#